data_AF-A0A524CRY8-F1
#
_entry.id   AF-A0A524CRY8-F1
#
_cell.length_a   1.000
_cell.length_b   1.000
_cell.length_c   1.000
_cell.angle_alpha   90.00
_cell.angle_beta   90.00
_cell.angle_gamma   90.00
#
_symmetry.space_group_name_H-M   'P 1'
#
loop_
_entity.id
_entity.type
_entity.pdbx_description
1 polymer ?
#
loop_
_entity_poly.entity_id
_entity_poly.type
_entity_poly.pdbx_seq_one_letter_code
_entity_poly.pdbx_strand_id
1 'polypeptide(L)'
;MVPVDRDYRQRWQVTGRHGGHAVWTSDEDDGQIHGTIVGVHFESCIGCMKCQDVCPVDVFVESMHNGERVVDPERETACIFCLACEIACPTDAICVQSEVGSDDTLDALLGD
;
A
#
# COMPACT_ATOMS: atom_id res chain seq x y z
N MET A 1 13.91 -6.43 -8.28
CA MET A 1 12.84 -5.56 -7.79
C MET A 1 11.60 -6.41 -7.70
N VAL A 2 11.05 -6.55 -6.49
CA VAL A 2 9.94 -7.44 -6.19
C VAL A 2 8.71 -6.54 -6.02
N PRO A 3 7.65 -6.68 -6.84
CA PRO A 3 6.42 -5.93 -6.64
C PRO A 3 5.86 -6.13 -5.23
N VAL A 4 5.03 -5.22 -4.75
CA VAL A 4 4.30 -5.42 -3.49
C VAL A 4 3.46 -6.71 -3.54
N ASP A 5 3.55 -7.55 -2.52
CA ASP A 5 2.65 -8.70 -2.37
C ASP A 5 1.23 -8.17 -2.15
N ARG A 6 0.33 -8.30 -3.13
CA ARG A 6 -1.02 -7.73 -3.05
C ARG A 6 -1.90 -8.43 -2.00
N ASP A 7 -1.52 -9.63 -1.55
CA ASP A 7 -2.25 -10.39 -0.54
C ASP A 7 -1.60 -10.28 0.86
N TYR A 8 -0.67 -9.34 1.07
CA TYR A 8 0.04 -9.20 2.35
C TYR A 8 -0.93 -9.12 3.54
N ARG A 9 -2.10 -8.50 3.38
CA ARG A 9 -3.14 -8.39 4.41
C ARG A 9 -3.67 -9.73 4.91
N GLN A 10 -3.55 -10.80 4.12
CA GLN A 10 -3.99 -12.15 4.45
C GLN A 10 -2.86 -13.01 5.00
N ARG A 11 -1.61 -12.73 4.63
CA ARG A 11 -0.47 -13.64 4.82
C ARG A 11 0.65 -13.08 5.68
N TRP A 12 0.74 -11.76 5.83
CA TRP A 12 1.77 -11.07 6.60
C TRP A 12 1.22 -10.67 7.98
N GLN A 13 2.13 -10.37 8.90
CA GLN A 13 1.79 -9.99 10.28
C GLN A 13 2.02 -8.50 10.50
N VAL A 14 1.11 -7.87 11.25
CA VAL A 14 1.34 -6.52 11.75
C VAL A 14 2.37 -6.60 12.88
N THR A 15 3.54 -6.02 12.65
CA THR A 15 4.65 -6.01 13.62
C THR A 15 4.91 -4.63 14.22
N GLY A 16 4.30 -3.58 13.65
CA GLY A 16 4.47 -2.23 14.16
C GLY A 16 3.40 -1.26 13.70
N ARG A 17 3.59 0.01 14.10
CA ARG A 17 2.82 1.16 13.60
C ARG A 17 3.77 2.31 13.31
N HIS A 18 3.52 3.01 12.22
CA HIS A 18 4.25 4.19 11.76
C HIS A 18 3.22 5.18 11.21
N GLY A 19 3.38 6.49 11.42
CA GLY A 19 2.47 7.50 10.84
C GLY A 19 0.96 7.24 11.01
N GLY A 20 0.53 6.56 12.09
CA GLY A 20 -0.87 6.19 12.32
C GLY A 20 -1.38 4.92 11.63
N HIS A 21 -0.62 4.32 10.71
CA HIS A 21 -0.98 3.09 9.99
C HIS A 21 -0.19 1.87 10.49
N ALA A 22 -0.58 0.68 10.02
CA ALA A 22 0.08 -0.58 10.35
C ALA A 22 1.36 -0.78 9.53
N VAL A 23 2.36 -1.39 10.14
CA VAL A 23 3.57 -1.89 9.46
C VAL A 23 3.49 -3.41 9.44
N TRP A 24 3.60 -3.98 8.25
CA TRP A 24 3.44 -5.39 7.96
C TRP A 24 4.77 -6.00 7.56
N THR A 25 5.07 -7.19 8.07
CA THR A 25 6.24 -7.98 7.70
C THR A 25 5.86 -9.45 7.48
N SER A 26 6.57 -10.12 6.58
CA SER A 26 6.54 -11.57 6.41
C SER A 26 7.48 -12.28 7.38
N ASP A 27 7.40 -13.60 7.42
CA ASP A 27 8.41 -14.46 8.09
C ASP A 27 9.73 -14.54 7.29
N GLU A 28 9.71 -14.11 6.03
CA GLU A 28 10.87 -13.96 5.14
C GLU A 28 11.43 -12.52 5.20
N ASP A 29 12.68 -12.33 4.76
CA ASP A 29 13.36 -11.02 4.68
C ASP A 29 12.94 -10.22 3.42
N ASP A 30 11.63 -10.15 3.16
CA ASP A 30 11.07 -9.49 1.97
C ASP A 30 10.94 -7.97 2.12
N GLY A 31 11.01 -7.46 3.36
CA GLY A 31 10.87 -6.05 3.66
C GLY A 31 9.65 -5.71 4.52
N GLN A 32 9.25 -4.44 4.50
CA GLN A 32 8.14 -3.88 5.26
C GLN A 32 7.12 -3.25 4.31
N ILE A 33 5.85 -3.56 4.52
CA ILE A 33 4.74 -2.86 3.88
C ILE A 33 4.10 -1.93 4.89
N HIS A 34 4.07 -0.64 4.56
CA HIS A 34 3.44 0.40 5.36
C HIS A 34 2.03 0.69 4.83
N GLY A 35 1.03 0.68 5.70
CA GLY A 35 -0.37 0.95 5.35
C GLY A 35 -1.21 -0.33 5.24
N THR A 36 -2.52 -0.18 5.39
CA THR A 36 -3.53 -1.23 5.21
C THR A 36 -4.47 -0.90 4.06
N ILE A 37 -5.04 0.31 3.99
CA ILE A 37 -5.87 0.75 2.86
C ILE A 37 -4.97 1.00 1.64
N VAL A 38 -3.83 1.66 1.87
CA VAL A 38 -2.82 1.95 0.85
C VAL A 38 -1.49 1.39 1.33
N GLY A 39 -1.13 0.19 0.86
CA GLY A 39 0.14 -0.45 1.20
C GLY A 39 1.27 0.08 0.31
N VAL A 40 2.39 0.48 0.92
CA VAL A 40 3.65 0.83 0.25
C VAL A 40 4.74 -0.13 0.72
N HIS A 41 5.32 -0.89 -0.21
CA HIS A 41 6.48 -1.74 0.05
C HIS A 41 7.76 -0.89 0.04
N PHE A 42 8.35 -0.67 1.22
CA PHE A 42 9.44 0.31 1.38
C PHE A 42 10.71 -0.09 0.62
N GLU A 43 11.07 -1.37 0.62
CA GLU A 43 12.24 -1.93 -0.05
C GLU A 43 12.13 -1.87 -1.58
N SER A 44 10.92 -1.69 -2.12
CA SER A 44 10.68 -1.49 -3.56
C SER A 44 10.37 -0.05 -3.93
N CYS A 45 10.21 0.83 -2.94
CA CYS A 45 10.00 2.25 -3.16
C CYS A 45 11.33 2.94 -3.48
N ILE A 46 11.44 3.52 -4.68
CA ILE A 46 12.65 4.24 -5.11
C ILE A 46 12.59 5.76 -4.84
N GLY A 47 11.66 6.22 -4.00
CA GLY A 47 11.58 7.64 -3.62
C GLY A 47 11.34 8.63 -4.76
N CYS A 48 10.67 8.22 -5.84
CA CYS A 48 10.49 9.05 -7.05
C CYS A 48 9.35 10.07 -6.99
N MET A 49 8.48 10.00 -5.98
CA MET A 49 7.33 10.90 -5.72
C MET A 49 6.22 10.97 -6.77
N LYS A 50 6.24 10.15 -7.84
CA LYS A 50 5.17 10.14 -8.84
C LYS A 50 3.77 9.87 -8.26
N CYS A 51 3.69 9.03 -7.23
CA CYS A 51 2.43 8.76 -6.53
C CYS A 51 1.87 9.99 -5.81
N GLN A 52 2.74 10.89 -5.33
CA GLN A 52 2.34 12.16 -4.74
C GLN A 52 1.80 13.11 -5.81
N ASP A 53 2.47 13.21 -6.97
CA ASP A 53 2.04 14.07 -8.08
C ASP A 53 0.65 13.72 -8.61
N VAL A 54 0.28 12.43 -8.59
CA VAL A 54 -1.00 11.95 -9.13
C VAL A 54 -2.09 11.79 -8.08
N CYS A 55 -1.79 11.90 -6.78
CA CYS A 55 -2.78 11.67 -5.74
C CYS A 55 -3.65 12.92 -5.52
N PRO A 56 -4.96 12.87 -5.81
CA PRO A 56 -5.82 14.06 -5.72
C PRO A 56 -6.22 14.42 -4.27
N VAL A 57 -5.84 13.59 -3.30
CA VAL A 57 -6.25 13.69 -1.89
C VAL A 57 -5.07 13.63 -0.92
N ASP A 58 -3.84 13.78 -1.43
CA ASP A 58 -2.61 13.90 -0.66
C ASP A 58 -2.41 12.78 0.38
N VAL A 59 -2.48 11.52 -0.06
CA VAL A 59 -2.26 10.33 0.80
C VAL A 59 -0.80 10.23 1.28
N PHE A 60 0.15 10.60 0.41
CA PHE A 60 1.56 10.27 0.56
C PHE A 60 2.36 11.47 1.09
N VAL A 61 3.29 11.19 2.00
CA VAL A 61 4.32 12.13 2.46
C VAL A 61 5.72 11.58 2.18
N GLU A 62 6.70 12.46 1.99
CA GLU A 62 8.10 12.05 1.87
C GLU A 62 8.64 11.56 3.23
N SER A 63 9.36 10.43 3.21
CA SER A 63 9.96 9.84 4.40
C SER A 63 11.33 9.20 4.07
N MET A 64 11.97 8.62 5.08
CA MET A 64 13.26 7.95 4.98
C MET A 64 13.20 6.54 5.57
N HIS A 65 13.73 5.56 4.85
CA HIS A 65 13.88 4.17 5.28
C HIS A 65 15.29 3.69 4.98
N ASN A 66 16.01 3.19 5.98
CA ASN A 66 17.40 2.70 5.84
C ASN A 66 18.37 3.66 5.11
N GLY A 67 18.16 4.98 5.25
CA GLY A 67 18.98 6.00 4.59
C GLY A 67 18.59 6.29 3.13
N GLU A 68 17.57 5.62 2.61
CA GLU A 68 16.97 5.85 1.30
C GLU A 68 15.67 6.63 1.44
N ARG A 69 15.34 7.40 0.39
CA ARG A 69 14.11 8.19 0.31
C ARG A 69 12.95 7.28 -0.09
N VAL A 70 11.84 7.38 0.62
CA VAL A 70 10.60 6.62 0.34
C VAL A 70 9.37 7.53 0.44
N VAL A 71 8.21 7.00 0.08
CA VAL A 71 6.90 7.62 0.39
C VAL A 71 6.20 6.83 1.48
N ASP A 72 5.58 7.54 2.40
CA ASP A 72 4.79 6.97 3.48
C ASP A 72 3.30 7.30 3.30
N PRO A 73 2.38 6.33 3.44
CA PRO A 73 0.94 6.53 3.22
C PRO A 73 0.23 7.05 4.49
N GLU A 74 0.78 8.07 5.15
CA GLU A 74 0.29 8.62 6.43
C GLU A 74 -1.22 8.92 6.43
N ARG A 75 -1.75 9.35 5.28
CA ARG A 75 -3.17 9.70 5.12
C ARG A 75 -3.97 8.64 4.35
N GLU A 76 -3.62 7.36 4.48
CA GLU A 76 -4.27 6.27 3.75
C GLU A 76 -5.82 6.24 3.89
N THR A 77 -6.36 6.70 5.02
CA THR A 77 -7.81 6.77 5.26
C THR A 77 -8.53 7.83 4.42
N ALA A 78 -7.79 8.77 3.82
CA ALA A 78 -8.33 9.73 2.86
C ALA A 78 -8.38 9.17 1.42
N CYS A 79 -7.83 7.98 1.18
CA CYS A 79 -7.78 7.38 -0.14
C CYS A 79 -9.19 7.20 -0.73
N ILE A 80 -9.39 7.67 -1.95
CA ILE A 80 -10.65 7.57 -2.70
C ILE A 80 -10.63 6.42 -3.73
N PHE A 81 -9.68 5.48 -3.60
CA PHE A 81 -9.59 4.28 -4.43
C PHE A 81 -9.49 4.53 -5.95
N CYS A 82 -8.88 5.64 -6.37
CA CYS A 82 -8.75 5.98 -7.80
C CYS A 82 -7.68 5.17 -8.56
N LEU A 83 -6.83 4.42 -7.84
CA LEU A 83 -5.73 3.59 -8.36
C LEU A 83 -4.64 4.32 -9.17
N ALA A 84 -4.69 5.65 -9.28
CA ALA A 84 -3.70 6.43 -10.02
C ALA A 84 -2.26 6.23 -9.50
N CYS A 85 -2.10 6.08 -8.19
CA CYS A 85 -0.80 5.85 -7.56
C CYS A 85 -0.20 4.47 -7.88
N GLU A 86 -1.02 3.42 -8.02
CA GLU A 86 -0.53 2.11 -8.48
C GLU A 86 0.00 2.22 -9.91
N ILE A 87 -0.79 2.80 -10.81
CA ILE A 87 -0.44 2.95 -12.23
C ILE A 87 0.81 3.82 -12.42
N ALA A 88 0.97 4.87 -11.60
CA ALA A 88 2.11 5.76 -11.69
C ALA A 88 3.40 5.19 -11.07
N CYS A 89 3.30 4.17 -10.22
CA CYS A 89 4.44 3.59 -9.53
C CYS A 89 5.29 2.77 -10.52
N PRO A 90 6.54 3.16 -10.83
CA PRO A 90 7.34 2.45 -11.82
C PRO A 90 7.91 1.12 -11.32
N THR A 91 7.72 0.81 -10.03
CA THR A 91 8.29 -0.35 -9.34
C THR A 91 7.23 -1.27 -8.77
N ASP A 92 5.96 -0.98 -9.03
CA ASP A 92 4.80 -1.70 -8.48
C ASP A 92 4.88 -1.85 -6.95
N ALA A 93 5.38 -0.83 -6.26
CA ALA A 93 5.55 -0.84 -4.79
C ALA A 93 4.28 -0.44 -4.03
N ILE A 94 3.18 -0.11 -4.71
CA ILE A 94 1.95 0.42 -4.09
C ILE A 94 0.77 -0.50 -4.40
N CYS A 95 -0.01 -0.87 -3.39
CA CYS A 95 -1.26 -1.60 -3.54
C CYS A 95 -2.37 -0.97 -2.71
N VAL A 96 -3.43 -0.53 -3.38
CA VAL A 96 -4.67 -0.02 -2.83
C VAL A 96 -5.68 -1.17 -2.75
N GLN A 97 -6.36 -1.29 -1.62
CA GLN A 97 -7.48 -2.22 -1.49
C GLN A 97 -8.59 -1.56 -0.67
N SER A 98 -9.82 -1.62 -1.19
CA SER A 98 -11.01 -1.27 -0.43
C SER A 98 -11.55 -2.50 0.30
N GLU A 99 -12.08 -2.31 1.52
CA GLU A 99 -12.85 -3.35 2.22
C GLU A 99 -14.20 -3.66 1.53
N VAL A 100 -14.60 -2.85 0.53
CA VAL A 100 -15.91 -2.92 -0.12
C VAL A 100 -15.87 -3.88 -1.30
N GLY A 101 -15.81 -5.16 -0.99
CA GLY A 101 -15.93 -6.25 -1.94
C GLY A 101 -16.11 -7.55 -1.15
N SER A 102 -17.27 -7.70 -0.50
CA SER A 102 -17.57 -8.95 0.19
C SER A 102 -17.85 -10.04 -0.83
N ASP A 103 -17.41 -11.26 -0.53
CA ASP A 103 -17.83 -12.45 -1.26
C ASP A 103 -19.36 -12.54 -1.30
N ASP A 104 -20.05 -12.06 -0.25
CA ASP A 104 -21.51 -11.92 -0.26
C ASP A 104 -22.06 -11.07 -1.42
N THR A 105 -21.34 -10.00 -1.80
CA THR A 105 -21.72 -9.16 -2.95
C THR A 105 -21.47 -9.91 -4.25
N LEU A 106 -20.38 -10.68 -4.32
CA LEU A 106 -20.06 -11.51 -5.48
C LEU A 106 -21.08 -12.65 -5.65
N ASP A 107 -21.41 -13.35 -4.57
CA ASP A 107 -22.40 -14.42 -4.51
C ASP A 107 -23.80 -13.90 -4.90
N ALA A 108 -24.17 -12.71 -4.38
CA ALA A 108 -25.42 -12.06 -4.77
C ALA A 108 -25.49 -11.67 -6.26
N LEU A 109 -24.34 -11.42 -6.91
CA LEU A 109 -24.25 -11.10 -8.34
C LEU A 109 -24.17 -12.36 -9.21
N LEU A 110 -23.55 -13.43 -8.71
CA LEU A 110 -23.38 -14.70 -9.43
C LEU A 110 -24.60 -15.62 -9.31
N GLY A 111 -25.47 -15.38 -8.32
CA GLY A 111 -26.83 -15.92 -8.30
C GLY A 111 -26.94 -17.42 -8.06
N ASP A 112 -25.99 -18.01 -7.35
CA ASP A 112 -26.07 -19.40 -6.88
C ASP A 112 -27.08 -19.56 -5.72
#